data_AF-A0AAD9K224-F1
#
_entry.id   AF-A0AAD9K224-F1
#
_cell.length_a   1.000
_cell.length_b   1.000
_cell.length_c   1.000
_cell.angle_alpha   90.00
_cell.angle_beta   90.00
_cell.angle_gamma   90.00
#
_symmetry.space_group_name_H-M   'P 1'
#
loop_
_entity.id
_entity.type
_entity.pdbx_description
1 polymer ?
#
loop_
_entity_poly.entity_id
_entity_poly.type
_entity_poly.pdbx_seq_one_letter_code
_entity_poly.pdbx_strand_id
1 'polypeptide(L)'
;MFEARLVQGSLLKKVLEAVKDLLNEATWDCNSTGISLQAMDSSHVSLVSLMLRCDGFDTYRCDRNLSMGINLTSMSKIMKCAANEDAITIKAGDNADTVTFMFESPNGEKVSDYEMKLMDLDTEHLGIPETDYSCVIKLPAGEFQRICRDLSQIGESVVICCTKEGVKFSANGDLGTGNIKLAQTSNVDKEEEAVIIEMQEAVTLTFALRYLNFFTKASPLSPQVTLSMSADVPLVVEYKIGEMGYIRYYLAPKIEDGEDA
;
A
#
# COMPACT_ATOMS: atom_id res chain seq x y z
N MET A 1 -24.58 13.53 2.92
CA MET A 1 -24.29 12.40 3.83
C MET A 1 -23.34 11.43 3.14
N PHE A 2 -22.41 10.83 3.90
CA PHE A 2 -21.53 9.76 3.44
C PHE A 2 -21.86 8.43 4.13
N GLU A 3 -21.99 7.36 3.34
CA GLU A 3 -22.18 5.99 3.81
C GLU A 3 -21.49 5.00 2.85
N ALA A 4 -20.61 4.15 3.37
CA ALA A 4 -19.93 3.11 2.59
C ALA A 4 -19.90 1.78 3.36
N ARG A 5 -20.42 0.70 2.76
CA ARG A 5 -20.53 -0.63 3.36
C ARG A 5 -19.65 -1.66 2.65
N LEU A 6 -18.75 -2.27 3.42
CA LEU A 6 -17.94 -3.42 3.03
C LEU A 6 -18.50 -4.70 3.64
N VAL A 7 -18.88 -5.67 2.81
CA VAL A 7 -19.35 -6.99 3.28
C VAL A 7 -18.24 -7.76 3.99
N GLN A 8 -17.01 -7.65 3.50
CA GLN A 8 -15.82 -8.25 4.13
C GLN A 8 -15.01 -7.19 4.87
N GLY A 9 -15.36 -6.94 6.13
CA GLY A 9 -14.68 -5.96 6.98
C GLY A 9 -13.17 -6.18 7.14
N SER A 10 -12.72 -7.44 7.05
CA SER A 10 -11.30 -7.78 7.08
C SER A 10 -10.47 -7.05 6.01
N LEU A 11 -11.07 -6.65 4.90
CA LEU A 11 -10.38 -5.87 3.88
C LEU A 11 -9.92 -4.51 4.43
N LEU A 12 -10.81 -3.75 5.06
CA LEU A 12 -10.47 -2.44 5.63
C LEU A 12 -9.40 -2.58 6.73
N LYS A 13 -9.47 -3.66 7.53
CA LYS A 13 -8.44 -3.99 8.53
C LYS A 13 -7.07 -4.16 7.87
N LYS A 14 -6.98 -4.94 6.77
CA LYS A 14 -5.73 -5.16 6.02
C LYS A 14 -5.21 -3.86 5.39
N VAL A 15 -6.10 -3.04 4.81
CA VAL A 15 -5.73 -1.73 4.24
C VAL A 15 -5.11 -0.84 5.32
N LEU A 16 -5.73 -0.79 6.50
CA LEU A 16 -5.23 0.02 7.60
C LEU A 16 -3.87 -0.49 8.14
N GLU A 17 -3.71 -1.81 8.28
CA GLU A 17 -2.42 -2.41 8.65
C GLU A 17 -1.31 -2.12 7.63
N ALA A 18 -1.66 -1.93 6.36
CA ALA A 18 -0.72 -1.62 5.28
C ALA A 18 -0.22 -0.16 5.29
N VAL A 19 -0.91 0.77 5.98
CA VAL A 19 -0.57 2.20 5.99
C VAL A 19 -0.16 2.75 7.36
N LYS A 20 -0.65 2.16 8.46
CA LYS A 20 -0.55 2.75 9.82
C LYS A 20 0.88 2.90 10.37
N ASP A 21 1.84 2.15 9.85
CA ASP A 21 3.23 2.21 10.33
C ASP A 21 4.08 3.19 9.51
N LEU A 22 3.53 3.66 8.40
CA LEU A 22 4.11 4.69 7.55
C LEU A 22 3.51 6.06 7.85
N LEU A 23 2.23 6.09 8.25
CA LEU A 23 1.43 7.29 8.48
C LEU A 23 0.80 7.23 9.88
N ASN A 24 0.93 8.32 10.65
CA ASN A 24 0.25 8.45 11.96
C ASN A 24 -1.20 8.92 11.80
N GLU A 25 -1.39 9.87 10.88
CA GLU A 25 -2.64 10.53 10.54
C GLU A 25 -2.70 10.74 9.03
N ALA A 26 -3.91 10.74 8.47
CA ALA A 26 -4.11 10.97 7.05
C ALA A 26 -5.54 11.42 6.77
N THR A 27 -5.71 12.19 5.70
CA THR A 27 -7.02 12.55 5.15
C THR A 27 -7.54 11.41 4.28
N TRP A 28 -8.75 10.96 4.57
CA TRP A 28 -9.51 10.03 3.74
C TRP A 28 -10.56 10.82 2.96
N ASP A 29 -10.33 10.97 1.66
CA ASP A 29 -11.21 11.71 0.76
C ASP A 29 -12.26 10.79 0.17
N CYS A 30 -13.53 11.14 0.37
CA CYS A 30 -14.68 10.41 -0.13
C CYS A 30 -15.38 11.26 -1.18
N ASN A 31 -15.62 10.68 -2.35
CA ASN A 31 -16.33 11.33 -3.45
C ASN A 31 -17.11 10.29 -4.27
N SER A 32 -17.75 10.70 -5.37
CA SER A 32 -18.55 9.79 -6.21
C SER A 32 -17.77 8.60 -6.81
N THR A 33 -16.45 8.69 -6.91
CA THR A 33 -15.58 7.61 -7.47
C THR A 33 -15.17 6.58 -6.43
N GLY A 34 -15.19 6.93 -5.14
CA GLY A 34 -14.74 6.04 -4.08
C GLY A 34 -14.08 6.78 -2.91
N ILE A 35 -13.34 6.01 -2.12
CA ILE A 35 -12.53 6.49 -0.99
C ILE A 35 -11.07 6.47 -1.40
N SER A 36 -10.38 7.60 -1.29
CA SER A 36 -8.95 7.72 -1.57
C SER A 36 -8.19 8.27 -0.36
N LEU A 37 -6.90 7.94 -0.30
CA LEU A 37 -5.96 8.52 0.66
C LEU A 37 -4.65 8.77 -0.06
N GLN A 38 -4.10 9.96 0.10
CA GLN A 38 -2.76 10.29 -0.36
C GLN A 38 -2.01 11.02 0.76
N ALA A 39 -0.84 10.52 1.14
CA ALA A 39 -0.04 11.14 2.19
C ALA A 39 1.43 10.78 2.07
N MET A 40 2.30 11.70 2.49
CA MET A 40 3.73 11.47 2.68
C MET A 40 4.02 10.99 4.10
N ASP A 41 5.09 10.22 4.24
CA ASP A 41 5.65 9.92 5.56
C ASP A 41 6.31 11.16 6.18
N SER A 42 6.60 11.11 7.49
CA SER A 42 7.18 12.24 8.21
C SER A 42 8.57 12.66 7.74
N SER A 43 9.28 11.82 6.98
CA SER A 43 10.57 12.17 6.39
C SER A 43 10.48 12.71 4.95
N HIS A 44 9.28 12.72 4.36
CA HIS A 44 9.05 13.09 2.96
C HIS A 44 9.85 12.26 1.94
N VAL A 45 10.17 11.01 2.27
CA VAL A 45 10.91 10.07 1.40
C VAL A 45 9.96 9.08 0.73
N SER A 46 8.80 8.83 1.34
CA SER A 46 7.79 7.91 0.84
C SER A 46 6.40 8.55 0.75
N LEU A 47 5.69 8.25 -0.32
CA LEU A 47 4.29 8.62 -0.52
C LEU A 47 3.42 7.37 -0.65
N VAL A 48 2.25 7.40 -0.01
CA VAL A 48 1.19 6.40 -0.18
C VAL A 48 0.08 6.98 -1.03
N SER A 49 -0.42 6.21 -1.97
CA SER A 49 -1.66 6.47 -2.69
C SER A 49 -2.56 5.23 -2.62
N LEU A 50 -3.70 5.36 -1.97
CA LEU A 50 -4.73 4.34 -1.82
C LEU A 50 -5.98 4.78 -2.58
N MET A 51 -6.59 3.84 -3.28
CA MET A 51 -7.90 4.02 -3.90
C MET A 51 -8.77 2.79 -3.64
N LEU A 52 -9.98 3.03 -3.14
CA LEU A 52 -11.06 2.06 -3.00
C LEU A 52 -12.26 2.59 -3.79
N ARG A 53 -12.50 2.03 -4.96
CA ARG A 53 -13.58 2.43 -5.87
C ARG A 53 -14.95 2.12 -5.27
N CYS A 54 -15.93 2.96 -5.60
CA CYS A 54 -17.29 2.86 -5.12
C CYS A 54 -18.00 1.54 -5.52
N ASP A 55 -17.61 0.95 -6.66
CA ASP A 55 -18.13 -0.33 -7.17
C ASP A 55 -17.73 -1.55 -6.33
N GLY A 56 -16.68 -1.45 -5.51
CA GLY A 56 -16.27 -2.51 -4.59
C GLY A 56 -17.03 -2.53 -3.26
N PHE A 57 -17.93 -1.57 -3.03
CA PHE A 57 -18.78 -1.53 -1.84
C PHE A 57 -20.19 -2.06 -2.15
N ASP A 58 -20.81 -2.74 -1.19
CA ASP A 58 -22.19 -3.22 -1.30
C ASP A 58 -23.20 -2.08 -1.26
N THR A 59 -22.91 -1.06 -0.46
CA THR A 59 -23.62 0.21 -0.48
C THR A 59 -22.60 1.33 -0.49
N TYR A 60 -22.73 2.27 -1.42
CA TYR A 60 -21.89 3.46 -1.47
C TYR A 60 -22.73 4.69 -1.78
N ARG A 61 -22.69 5.67 -0.89
CA ARG A 61 -23.35 6.97 -1.04
C ARG A 61 -22.43 8.07 -0.55
N CYS A 62 -22.16 9.04 -1.42
CA CYS A 62 -21.38 10.22 -1.09
C CYS A 62 -22.06 11.42 -1.76
N ASP A 63 -22.94 12.11 -1.02
CA ASP A 63 -23.75 13.20 -1.58
C ASP A 63 -22.91 14.44 -1.94
N ARG A 64 -21.79 14.62 -1.23
CA ARG A 64 -20.83 15.71 -1.41
C ARG A 64 -19.44 15.19 -1.09
N ASN A 65 -18.41 15.78 -1.72
CA ASN A 65 -17.03 15.48 -1.39
C ASN A 65 -16.81 15.74 0.11
N LEU A 66 -16.25 14.74 0.79
CA LEU A 66 -16.00 14.77 2.22
C LEU A 66 -14.56 14.36 2.47
N SER A 67 -13.81 15.19 3.18
CA SER A 67 -12.45 14.90 3.62
C SER A 67 -12.46 14.62 5.11
N MET A 68 -12.02 13.42 5.51
CA MET A 68 -11.99 12.99 6.91
C MET A 68 -10.54 12.85 7.38
N GLY A 69 -10.07 13.78 8.21
CA GLY A 69 -8.79 13.62 8.89
C GLY A 69 -8.90 12.59 10.01
N ILE A 70 -8.12 11.51 9.91
CA ILE A 70 -8.22 10.35 10.81
C ILE A 70 -6.86 10.02 11.41
N ASN A 71 -6.82 9.86 12.73
CA ASN A 71 -5.69 9.24 13.42
C ASN A 71 -5.71 7.71 13.21
N LEU A 72 -4.76 7.20 12.42
CA LEU A 72 -4.75 5.80 11.97
C LEU A 72 -4.50 4.82 13.12
N THR A 73 -3.76 5.25 14.15
CA THR A 73 -3.56 4.45 15.37
C THR A 73 -4.87 4.24 16.12
N SER A 74 -5.67 5.29 16.26
CA SER A 74 -6.99 5.22 16.89
C SER A 74 -7.94 4.38 16.05
N MET A 75 -7.95 4.59 14.73
CA MET A 75 -8.80 3.81 13.82
C MET A 75 -8.47 2.32 13.93
N SER A 76 -7.17 1.96 14.04
CA SER A 76 -6.72 0.57 14.18
C SER A 76 -7.23 -0.06 15.47
N LYS A 77 -7.32 0.69 16.57
CA LYS A 77 -7.91 0.20 17.82
C LYS A 77 -9.40 -0.11 17.66
N ILE A 78 -10.16 0.74 16.97
CA ILE A 78 -11.59 0.51 16.70
C ILE A 78 -11.76 -0.70 15.77
N MET A 79 -10.97 -0.79 14.70
CA MET A 79 -11.02 -1.90 13.74
C MET A 79 -10.71 -3.27 14.37
N LYS A 80 -9.99 -3.32 15.50
CA LYS A 80 -9.76 -4.56 16.27
C LYS A 80 -11.01 -5.09 16.98
N CYS A 81 -12.04 -4.25 17.16
CA CYS A 81 -13.30 -4.67 17.75
C CYS A 81 -14.21 -5.43 16.77
N ALA A 82 -13.94 -5.34 15.46
CA ALA A 82 -14.63 -6.10 14.42
C ALA A 82 -14.03 -7.51 14.27
N ALA A 83 -14.88 -8.52 14.14
CA ALA A 83 -14.48 -9.84 13.67
C ALA A 83 -14.02 -9.78 12.21
N ASN A 84 -13.42 -10.85 11.68
CA ASN A 84 -12.92 -10.84 10.31
C ASN A 84 -14.05 -11.00 9.28
N GLU A 85 -15.14 -11.63 9.71
CA GLU A 85 -16.34 -11.94 8.95
C GLU A 85 -17.39 -10.83 9.05
N ASP A 86 -17.23 -9.88 9.97
CA ASP A 86 -18.19 -8.77 10.14
C ASP A 86 -18.20 -7.88 8.89
N ALA A 87 -19.39 -7.39 8.54
CA ALA A 87 -19.54 -6.28 7.62
C ALA A 87 -19.19 -4.98 8.35
N ILE A 88 -18.52 -4.05 7.65
CA ILE A 88 -18.16 -2.73 8.18
C ILE A 88 -18.87 -1.65 7.37
N THR A 89 -19.62 -0.79 8.05
CA THR A 89 -20.22 0.41 7.45
C THR A 89 -19.57 1.65 8.05
N ILE A 90 -19.08 2.54 7.18
CA ILE A 90 -18.50 3.84 7.55
C ILE A 90 -19.56 4.91 7.26
N LYS A 91 -19.88 5.75 8.26
CA LYS A 91 -20.86 6.83 8.11
C LYS A 91 -20.32 8.16 8.61
N ALA A 92 -20.61 9.23 7.89
CA ALA A 92 -20.31 10.59 8.31
C ALA A 92 -21.35 11.58 7.75
N GLY A 93 -21.62 12.64 8.51
CA GLY A 93 -22.39 13.80 8.04
C GLY A 93 -21.63 14.63 7.01
N ASP A 94 -22.29 15.63 6.41
CA ASP A 94 -21.64 16.50 5.42
C ASP A 94 -20.60 17.46 6.02
N ASN A 95 -20.81 17.89 7.27
CA ASN A 95 -19.88 18.70 8.07
C ASN A 95 -19.63 17.95 9.38
N ALA A 96 -19.02 16.77 9.27
CA ALA A 96 -18.91 15.86 10.41
C ALA A 96 -17.72 16.21 11.31
N ASP A 97 -17.97 16.33 12.61
CA ASP A 97 -16.90 16.32 13.63
C ASP A 97 -16.51 14.90 14.03
N THR A 98 -17.31 13.91 13.61
CA THR A 98 -17.15 12.50 13.96
C THR A 98 -17.41 11.58 12.77
N VAL A 99 -16.76 10.42 12.77
CA VAL A 99 -17.05 9.30 11.88
C VAL A 99 -17.54 8.11 12.69
N THR A 100 -18.57 7.44 12.19
CA THR A 100 -19.13 6.22 12.81
C THR A 100 -18.69 4.99 12.03
N PHE A 101 -18.18 3.99 12.75
CA PHE A 101 -17.92 2.65 12.26
C PHE A 101 -18.95 1.70 12.87
N MET A 102 -19.79 1.11 12.02
CA MET A 102 -20.77 0.11 12.40
C MET A 102 -20.28 -1.27 11.96
N PHE A 103 -20.22 -2.20 12.90
CA PHE A 103 -19.85 -3.60 12.66
C PHE A 103 -21.07 -4.48 12.82
N GLU A 104 -21.34 -5.33 11.83
CA GLU A 104 -22.50 -6.20 11.81
C GLU A 104 -22.06 -7.64 11.54
N SER A 105 -22.46 -8.56 12.42
CA SER A 105 -22.16 -9.99 12.26
C SER A 105 -22.91 -10.58 11.05
N PRO A 106 -22.39 -11.63 10.40
CA PRO A 106 -23.04 -12.23 9.22
C PRO A 106 -24.49 -12.68 9.42
N ASN A 107 -24.86 -13.04 10.66
CA ASN A 107 -26.21 -13.46 11.03
C ASN A 107 -27.11 -12.29 11.52
N GLY A 108 -26.59 -11.06 11.58
CA GLY A 108 -27.31 -9.87 12.04
C GLY A 108 -27.62 -9.83 13.55
N GLU A 109 -27.15 -10.81 14.34
CA GLU A 109 -27.45 -10.88 15.77
C GLU A 109 -26.66 -9.86 16.61
N LYS A 110 -25.50 -9.41 16.11
CA LYS A 110 -24.66 -8.43 16.78
C LYS A 110 -24.42 -7.24 15.85
N VAL A 111 -24.79 -6.07 16.33
CA VAL A 111 -24.42 -4.78 15.75
C VAL A 111 -23.64 -3.99 16.80
N SER A 112 -22.56 -3.34 16.40
CA SER A 112 -21.74 -2.52 17.28
C SER A 112 -21.36 -1.22 16.60
N ASP A 113 -21.70 -0.10 17.23
CA ASP A 113 -21.42 1.24 16.73
C ASP A 113 -20.28 1.88 17.52
N TYR A 114 -19.28 2.38 16.80
CA TYR A 114 -18.13 3.08 17.34
C TYR A 114 -18.01 4.45 16.70
N GLU A 115 -18.02 5.48 17.51
CA GLU A 115 -17.82 6.86 17.05
C GLU A 115 -16.39 7.32 17.35
N MET A 116 -15.78 8.01 16.38
CA MET A 116 -14.45 8.60 16.49
C MET A 116 -14.51 10.07 16.09
N LYS A 117 -13.80 10.92 16.84
CA LYS A 117 -13.61 12.32 16.45
C LYS A 117 -12.68 12.43 15.24
N LEU A 118 -13.08 13.23 14.27
CA LEU A 118 -12.25 13.66 13.17
C LEU A 118 -11.31 14.78 13.63
N MET A 119 -10.28 15.03 12.83
CA MET A 119 -9.34 16.12 13.05
C MET A 119 -9.13 16.90 11.76
N ASP A 120 -8.84 18.19 11.91
CA ASP A 120 -8.49 19.04 10.78
C ASP A 120 -7.04 18.78 10.40
N LEU A 121 -6.82 18.33 9.16
CA LEU A 121 -5.51 18.10 8.58
C LEU A 121 -5.33 18.99 7.36
N ASP A 122 -4.19 19.67 7.28
CA ASP A 122 -3.80 20.37 6.07
C ASP A 122 -3.56 19.34 4.97
N THR A 123 -4.36 19.40 3.92
CA THR A 123 -4.33 18.42 2.83
C THR A 123 -3.56 18.99 1.65
N GLU A 124 -2.34 18.47 1.44
CA GLU A 124 -1.55 18.73 0.23
C GLU A 124 -1.67 17.55 -0.72
N HIS A 125 -2.49 17.71 -1.76
CA HIS A 125 -2.52 16.74 -2.85
C HIS A 125 -1.35 16.96 -3.79
N LEU A 126 -0.53 15.92 -3.93
CA LEU A 126 0.56 15.87 -4.89
C LEU A 126 0.05 15.27 -6.20
N GLY A 127 0.25 16.01 -7.29
CA GLY A 127 0.03 15.49 -8.64
C GLY A 127 1.03 14.37 -8.92
N ILE A 128 0.53 13.15 -9.08
CA ILE A 128 1.35 12.02 -9.52
C ILE A 128 1.33 12.01 -11.06
N PRO A 129 2.46 12.28 -11.73
CA PRO A 129 2.50 12.26 -13.19
C PRO A 129 2.35 10.83 -13.72
N GLU A 130 1.79 10.71 -14.92
CA GLU A 130 1.90 9.47 -15.70
C GLU A 130 3.36 9.30 -16.13
N THR A 131 3.96 8.17 -15.75
CA THR A 131 5.37 7.88 -15.98
C THR A 131 5.49 6.53 -16.68
N ASP A 132 6.24 6.51 -17.78
CA ASP A 132 6.68 5.27 -18.40
C ASP A 132 7.89 4.71 -17.64
N TYR A 133 7.76 3.48 -17.15
CA TYR A 133 8.82 2.83 -16.38
C TYR A 133 9.69 1.95 -17.29
N SER A 134 11.00 2.05 -17.11
CA SER A 134 11.98 1.24 -17.84
C SER A 134 11.88 -0.26 -17.51
N CYS A 135 11.49 -0.58 -16.28
CA CYS A 135 11.27 -1.94 -15.80
C CYS A 135 9.95 -2.04 -15.03
N VAL A 136 9.14 -3.04 -15.34
CA VAL A 136 7.96 -3.43 -14.56
C VAL A 136 8.09 -4.91 -14.18
N ILE A 137 8.13 -5.19 -12.88
CA ILE A 137 8.39 -6.51 -12.33
C ILE A 137 7.18 -6.92 -11.50
N LYS A 138 6.46 -7.95 -11.94
CA LYS A 138 5.36 -8.56 -11.18
C LYS A 138 5.86 -9.86 -10.55
N LEU A 139 5.68 -10.01 -9.25
CA LEU A 139 6.14 -11.20 -8.51
C LEU A 139 5.19 -11.53 -7.35
N PRO A 140 5.23 -12.76 -6.80
CA PRO A 140 4.39 -13.12 -5.65
C PRO A 140 4.67 -12.20 -4.46
N ALA A 141 3.62 -11.64 -3.86
CA ALA A 141 3.73 -10.68 -2.77
C ALA A 141 4.44 -11.28 -1.55
N GLY A 142 4.12 -12.54 -1.22
CA GLY A 142 4.79 -13.27 -0.14
C GLY A 142 6.28 -13.51 -0.40
N GLU A 143 6.69 -13.62 -1.65
CA GLU A 143 8.11 -13.77 -2.00
C GLU A 143 8.86 -12.45 -1.84
N PHE A 144 8.29 -11.35 -2.33
CA PHE A 144 8.84 -10.01 -2.11
C PHE A 144 8.96 -9.67 -0.60
N GLN A 145 7.95 -10.04 0.19
CA GLN A 145 7.99 -9.90 1.65
C GLN A 145 9.14 -10.67 2.29
N ARG A 146 9.36 -11.94 1.88
CA ARG A 146 10.48 -12.74 2.36
C ARG A 146 11.82 -12.11 2.00
N ILE A 147 12.00 -11.71 0.74
CA ILE A 147 13.21 -11.04 0.24
C ILE A 147 13.54 -9.81 1.09
N CYS A 148 12.58 -8.91 1.32
CA CYS A 148 12.81 -7.70 2.10
C CYS A 148 13.20 -8.02 3.55
N ARG A 149 12.49 -8.95 4.19
CA ARG A 149 12.76 -9.35 5.58
C ARG A 149 14.14 -9.98 5.74
N ASP A 150 14.49 -10.88 4.83
CA ASP A 150 15.72 -11.67 4.91
C ASP A 150 16.94 -10.78 4.62
N LEU A 151 16.87 -9.91 3.60
CA LEU A 151 17.94 -8.95 3.31
C LEU A 151 18.10 -7.87 4.40
N SER A 152 17.04 -7.57 5.16
CA SER A 152 17.13 -6.65 6.31
C SER A 152 17.92 -7.22 7.48
N GLN A 153 18.16 -8.54 7.51
CA GLN A 153 19.09 -9.14 8.46
C GLN A 153 20.55 -8.92 8.05
N ILE A 154 20.81 -8.55 6.79
CA ILE A 154 22.16 -8.38 6.24
C ILE A 154 22.57 -6.91 6.24
N GLY A 155 21.70 -6.01 5.79
CA GLY A 155 21.99 -4.58 5.69
C GLY A 155 20.73 -3.71 5.68
N GLU A 156 20.93 -2.39 5.77
CA GLU A 156 19.83 -1.41 5.82
C GLU A 156 19.29 -1.02 4.45
N SER A 157 20.05 -1.32 3.39
CA SER A 157 19.72 -0.95 2.02
C SER A 157 19.71 -2.17 1.11
N VAL A 158 18.86 -2.12 0.08
CA VAL A 158 18.83 -3.10 -0.99
C VAL A 158 19.08 -2.43 -2.33
N VAL A 159 19.99 -3.00 -3.10
CA VAL A 159 20.19 -2.70 -4.52
C VAL A 159 19.27 -3.61 -5.31
N ILE A 160 18.33 -3.04 -6.05
CA ILE A 160 17.44 -3.75 -6.96
C ILE A 160 17.95 -3.51 -8.38
N CYS A 161 18.37 -4.58 -9.04
CA CYS A 161 18.96 -4.57 -10.37
C CYS A 161 18.10 -5.43 -11.31
N CYS A 162 17.52 -4.83 -12.34
CA CYS A 162 16.74 -5.52 -13.36
C CYS A 162 17.52 -5.53 -14.68
N THR A 163 17.74 -6.74 -15.21
CA THR A 163 18.48 -6.97 -16.46
C THR A 163 17.77 -8.05 -17.29
N LYS A 164 18.31 -8.38 -18.47
CA LYS A 164 17.80 -9.48 -19.31
C LYS A 164 17.83 -10.84 -18.62
N GLU A 165 18.65 -11.02 -17.59
CA GLU A 165 18.74 -12.28 -16.84
C GLU A 165 17.72 -12.39 -15.70
N GLY A 166 16.92 -11.34 -15.49
CA GLY A 166 15.94 -11.25 -14.42
C GLY A 166 16.23 -10.10 -13.44
N VAL A 167 15.57 -10.15 -12.29
CA VAL A 167 15.73 -9.18 -11.20
C VAL A 167 16.63 -9.75 -10.11
N LYS A 168 17.55 -8.94 -9.62
CA LYS A 168 18.46 -9.26 -8.51
C LYS A 168 18.28 -8.25 -7.38
N PHE A 169 18.12 -8.76 -6.16
CA PHE A 169 18.10 -8.00 -4.92
C PHE A 169 19.39 -8.27 -4.17
N SER A 170 20.15 -7.22 -3.85
CA SER A 170 21.45 -7.35 -3.18
C SER A 170 21.50 -6.45 -1.95
N ALA A 171 21.97 -6.97 -0.81
CA ALA A 171 22.24 -6.18 0.38
C ALA A 171 23.66 -6.44 0.87
N ASN A 172 24.30 -5.41 1.41
CA ASN A 172 25.62 -5.48 2.01
C ASN A 172 25.56 -4.83 3.40
N GLY A 173 26.23 -5.45 4.37
CA GLY A 173 26.36 -4.92 5.72
C GLY A 173 27.41 -5.69 6.52
N ASP A 174 27.47 -5.44 7.83
CA ASP A 174 28.58 -5.90 8.68
C ASP A 174 28.70 -7.44 8.75
N LEU A 175 27.56 -8.15 8.65
CA LEU A 175 27.51 -9.61 8.68
C LEU A 175 27.93 -10.25 7.34
N GLY A 176 27.98 -9.48 6.25
CA GLY A 176 28.35 -9.93 4.92
C GLY A 176 27.41 -9.44 3.83
N THR A 177 27.28 -10.23 2.76
CA THR A 177 26.48 -9.90 1.58
C THR A 177 25.35 -10.90 1.37
N GLY A 178 24.19 -10.41 0.95
CA GLY A 178 23.02 -11.20 0.58
C GLY A 178 22.67 -10.91 -0.88
N ASN A 179 22.43 -11.96 -1.67
CA ASN A 179 22.07 -11.84 -3.08
C ASN A 179 20.93 -12.81 -3.40
N ILE A 180 19.80 -12.29 -3.87
CA ILE A 180 18.65 -13.09 -4.29
C ILE A 180 18.33 -12.72 -5.74
N LYS A 181 18.23 -13.72 -6.62
CA LYS A 181 17.92 -13.50 -8.05
C LYS A 181 16.64 -14.25 -8.40
N LEU A 182 15.71 -13.55 -9.04
CA LEU A 182 14.49 -14.12 -9.61
C LEU A 182 14.58 -13.99 -11.14
N ALA A 183 14.45 -15.12 -11.83
CA ALA A 183 14.34 -15.16 -13.27
C ALA A 183 12.86 -15.07 -13.69
N GLN A 184 12.61 -14.60 -14.92
CA GLN A 184 11.28 -14.66 -15.50
C GLN A 184 10.79 -16.12 -15.53
N THR A 185 9.56 -16.31 -15.09
CA THR A 185 8.98 -17.64 -14.98
C THR A 185 8.44 -18.10 -16.33
N SER A 186 8.94 -19.23 -16.83
CA SER A 186 8.55 -19.74 -18.15
C SER A 186 7.24 -20.54 -18.14
N ASN A 187 6.91 -21.20 -17.02
CA ASN A 187 5.70 -22.00 -16.88
C ASN A 187 5.31 -22.11 -15.40
N VAL A 188 4.06 -21.83 -15.08
CA VAL A 188 3.46 -22.03 -13.74
C VAL A 188 2.03 -22.52 -13.89
N ASP A 189 1.59 -23.34 -12.94
CA ASP A 189 0.20 -23.81 -12.88
C ASP A 189 -0.77 -22.69 -12.49
N LYS A 190 -0.28 -21.67 -11.75
CA LYS A 190 -1.05 -20.48 -11.36
C LYS A 190 -0.30 -19.21 -11.69
N GLU A 191 -0.97 -18.29 -12.37
CA GLU A 191 -0.40 -16.98 -12.74
C GLU A 191 0.09 -16.17 -11.53
N GLU A 192 -0.55 -16.35 -10.37
CA GLU A 192 -0.21 -15.64 -9.12
C GLU A 192 1.17 -16.05 -8.55
N GLU A 193 1.68 -17.21 -8.95
CA GLU A 193 2.99 -17.73 -8.56
C GLU A 193 4.10 -17.29 -9.55
N ALA A 194 3.73 -16.69 -10.68
CA ALA A 194 4.67 -16.25 -11.71
C ALA A 194 5.48 -15.02 -11.30
N VAL A 195 6.73 -14.98 -11.77
CA VAL A 195 7.54 -13.77 -11.91
C VAL A 195 7.49 -13.32 -13.37
N ILE A 196 6.93 -12.15 -13.63
CA ILE A 196 6.81 -11.52 -14.95
C ILE A 196 7.67 -10.26 -14.96
N ILE A 197 8.52 -10.11 -15.97
CA ILE A 197 9.46 -9.00 -16.09
C ILE A 197 9.29 -8.38 -17.46
N GLU A 198 8.83 -7.13 -17.49
CA GLU A 198 8.77 -6.29 -18.68
C GLU A 198 9.89 -5.26 -18.57
N MET A 199 10.86 -5.34 -19.48
CA MET A 199 12.05 -4.50 -19.42
C MET A 199 12.32 -3.86 -20.78
N GLN A 200 12.34 -2.53 -20.80
CA GLN A 200 12.80 -1.72 -21.92
C GLN A 200 14.30 -1.45 -21.80
N GLU A 201 14.73 -1.00 -20.63
CA GLU A 201 16.13 -0.69 -20.32
C GLU A 201 16.52 -1.28 -18.96
N ALA A 202 17.80 -1.61 -18.79
CA ALA A 202 18.30 -2.15 -17.52
C ALA A 202 18.35 -1.03 -16.47
N VAL A 203 17.87 -1.32 -15.25
CA VAL A 203 17.81 -0.35 -14.15
C VAL A 203 18.46 -0.94 -12.91
N THR A 204 19.28 -0.15 -12.23
CA THR A 204 19.85 -0.48 -10.92
C THR A 204 19.64 0.70 -9.98
N LEU A 205 18.95 0.48 -8.87
CA LEU A 205 18.64 1.52 -7.88
C LEU A 205 18.75 0.97 -6.47
N THR A 206 19.14 1.84 -5.53
CA THR A 206 19.31 1.49 -4.11
C THR A 206 18.16 2.05 -3.29
N PHE A 207 17.58 1.27 -2.38
CA PHE A 207 16.46 1.68 -1.53
C PHE A 207 16.67 1.30 -0.06
N ALA A 208 16.08 2.06 0.85
CA ALA A 208 16.05 1.73 2.27
C ALA A 208 15.10 0.55 2.54
N LEU A 209 15.63 -0.55 3.06
CA LEU A 209 14.85 -1.76 3.35
C LEU A 209 13.77 -1.54 4.42
N ARG A 210 13.98 -0.59 5.33
CA ARG A 210 12.98 -0.20 6.33
C ARG A 210 11.62 0.14 5.70
N TYR A 211 11.61 0.95 4.63
CA TYR A 211 10.38 1.33 3.94
C TYR A 211 9.76 0.16 3.18
N LEU A 212 10.58 -0.63 2.49
CA LEU A 212 10.09 -1.81 1.77
C LEU A 212 9.43 -2.81 2.73
N ASN A 213 9.97 -3.00 3.93
CA ASN A 213 9.31 -3.81 4.96
C ASN A 213 7.95 -3.23 5.39
N PHE A 214 7.80 -1.91 5.49
CA PHE A 214 6.49 -1.30 5.72
C PHE A 214 5.52 -1.60 4.58
N PHE A 215 5.96 -1.47 3.33
CA PHE A 215 5.12 -1.74 2.15
C PHE A 215 4.68 -3.20 2.08
N THR A 216 5.54 -4.14 2.50
CA THR A 216 5.21 -5.57 2.49
C THR A 216 4.07 -5.95 3.44
N LYS A 217 3.64 -5.06 4.34
CA LYS A 217 2.43 -5.26 5.15
C LYS A 217 1.15 -5.26 4.32
N ALA A 218 1.20 -4.77 3.08
CA ALA A 218 0.12 -4.89 2.09
C ALA A 218 0.02 -6.29 1.45
N SER A 219 0.97 -7.20 1.66
CA SER A 219 0.95 -8.54 1.03
C SER A 219 -0.35 -9.33 1.21
N PRO A 220 -1.10 -9.24 2.34
CA PRO A 220 -2.40 -9.89 2.48
C PRO A 220 -3.54 -9.32 1.63
N LEU A 221 -3.33 -8.19 0.94
CA LEU A 221 -4.30 -7.54 0.04
C LEU A 221 -4.26 -8.12 -1.38
N SER A 222 -3.09 -8.59 -1.83
CA SER A 222 -2.88 -9.04 -3.20
C SER A 222 -1.93 -10.25 -3.22
N PRO A 223 -2.21 -11.30 -4.00
CA PRO A 223 -1.29 -12.42 -4.14
C PRO A 223 0.02 -12.02 -4.87
N GLN A 224 -0.01 -10.95 -5.67
CA GLN A 224 1.14 -10.42 -6.39
C GLN A 224 1.39 -8.94 -6.07
N VAL A 225 2.65 -8.53 -6.15
CA VAL A 225 3.09 -7.14 -6.08
C VAL A 225 3.72 -6.75 -7.42
N THR A 226 3.57 -5.49 -7.81
CA THR A 226 4.21 -4.92 -9.00
C THR A 226 5.21 -3.85 -8.59
N LEU A 227 6.46 -3.99 -9.04
CA LEU A 227 7.53 -3.01 -8.85
C LEU A 227 7.77 -2.30 -10.17
N SER A 228 7.62 -0.98 -10.21
CA SER A 228 7.88 -0.17 -11.41
C SER A 228 9.06 0.76 -11.15
N MET A 229 10.07 0.69 -12.00
CA MET A 229 11.37 1.33 -11.79
C MET A 229 11.86 2.03 -13.04
N SER A 230 12.40 3.23 -12.87
CA SER A 230 13.15 3.96 -13.89
C SER A 230 14.20 4.83 -13.18
N ALA A 231 15.24 5.25 -13.91
CA ALA A 231 16.17 6.25 -13.38
C ALA A 231 15.43 7.56 -13.05
N ASP A 232 15.93 8.29 -12.05
CA ASP A 232 15.47 9.63 -11.67
C ASP A 232 13.99 9.76 -11.22
N VAL A 233 13.29 8.65 -11.03
CA VAL A 233 11.92 8.62 -10.50
C VAL A 233 11.81 7.67 -9.30
N PRO A 234 10.85 7.88 -8.38
CA PRO A 234 10.62 6.96 -7.28
C PRO A 234 10.26 5.56 -7.75
N LEU A 235 10.68 4.55 -7.00
CA LEU A 235 10.16 3.18 -7.14
C LEU A 235 8.68 3.19 -6.79
N VAL A 236 7.86 2.58 -7.66
CA VAL A 236 6.45 2.31 -7.36
C VAL A 236 6.28 0.85 -6.95
N VAL A 237 5.73 0.62 -5.77
CA VAL A 237 5.31 -0.70 -5.27
C VAL A 237 3.79 -0.72 -5.20
N GLU A 238 3.16 -1.49 -6.09
CA GLU A 238 1.70 -1.60 -6.20
C GLU A 238 1.19 -2.96 -5.71
N TYR A 239 0.18 -2.93 -4.85
CA TYR A 239 -0.68 -4.07 -4.53
C TYR A 239 -2.11 -3.76 -4.98
N LYS A 240 -2.67 -4.61 -5.84
CA LYS A 240 -4.08 -4.50 -6.24
C LYS A 240 -4.99 -4.98 -5.13
N ILE A 241 -6.12 -4.32 -4.93
CA ILE A 241 -7.15 -4.72 -3.97
C ILE A 241 -8.30 -5.33 -4.78
N GLY A 242 -8.10 -6.57 -5.24
CA GLY A 242 -9.01 -7.22 -6.20
C GLY A 242 -9.37 -6.28 -7.37
N GLU A 243 -10.66 -6.24 -7.68
CA GLU A 243 -11.26 -5.27 -8.61
C GLU A 243 -11.84 -4.04 -7.89
N MET A 244 -11.45 -3.78 -6.65
CA MET A 244 -11.92 -2.62 -5.88
C MET A 244 -10.93 -1.46 -5.94
N GLY A 245 -9.65 -1.70 -6.20
CA GLY A 245 -8.68 -0.60 -6.29
C GLY A 245 -7.25 -1.04 -6.07
N TYR A 246 -6.47 -0.20 -5.40
CA TYR A 246 -5.04 -0.42 -5.22
C TYR A 246 -4.50 0.32 -4.01
N ILE A 247 -3.35 -0.14 -3.53
CA ILE A 247 -2.41 0.66 -2.73
C ILE A 247 -1.08 0.74 -3.48
N ARG A 248 -0.59 1.96 -3.67
CA ARG A 248 0.67 2.28 -4.32
C ARG A 248 1.57 3.01 -3.33
N TYR A 249 2.80 2.54 -3.22
CA TYR A 249 3.84 3.21 -2.47
C TYR A 249 4.87 3.76 -3.44
N TYR A 250 5.28 5.00 -3.22
CA TYR A 250 6.36 5.65 -3.95
C TYR A 250 7.52 5.80 -2.97
N LEU A 251 8.71 5.40 -3.38
CA LEU A 251 9.92 5.47 -2.55
C LEU A 251 11.07 6.08 -3.35
N ALA A 252 11.59 7.19 -2.85
CA ALA A 252 12.77 7.80 -3.45
C ALA A 252 13.98 6.85 -3.35
N PRO A 253 14.78 6.69 -4.41
CA PRO A 253 16.02 5.94 -4.34
C PRO A 253 17.02 6.68 -3.43
N LYS A 254 17.91 5.91 -2.80
CA LYS A 254 19.12 6.47 -2.21
C LYS A 254 20.04 6.92 -3.33
N ILE A 255 20.44 8.19 -3.28
CA ILE A 255 21.52 8.70 -4.12
C ILE A 255 22.81 8.19 -3.49
N GLU A 256 23.60 7.42 -4.24
CA GLU A 256 24.99 7.18 -3.84
C GLU A 256 25.72 8.51 -4.08
N ASP A 257 26.22 9.13 -3.01
CA ASP A 257 27.16 10.24 -3.13
C ASP A 257 28.32 9.70 -3.96
N GLY A 258 28.44 10.17 -5.20
CA GLY A 258 29.43 9.67 -6.14
C GLY A 258 30.83 9.91 -5.61
N GLU A 259 31.43 8.91 -4.97
CA GLU A 259 32.86 8.67 -5.09
C GLU A 259 33.06 8.06 -6.48
N ASP A 260 33.20 8.92 -7.49
CA ASP A 260 34.16 8.79 -8.60
C ASP A 260 33.79 9.74 -9.76
N ALA A 261 34.48 10.87 -9.81
CA ALA A 261 34.97 11.48 -11.04
C ALA A 261 36.40 12.01 -10.80
#